data_AF-A0A8T0XVE5-F1
#
_entry.id   AF-A0A8T0XVE5-F1
#
_cell.length_a   1.000
_cell.length_b   1.000
_cell.length_c   1.000
_cell.angle_alpha   90.00
_cell.angle_beta   90.00
_cell.angle_gamma   90.00
#
_symmetry.space_group_name_H-M   'P 1'
#
loop_
_entity.id
_entity.type
_entity.pdbx_description
1 polymer ?
#
loop_
_entity_poly.entity_id
_entity_poly.type
_entity_poly.pdbx_seq_one_letter_code
_entity_poly.pdbx_strand_id
1 'polypeptide(L)'
;SHEVGHGGVYVQDVGYALAFHRTKTTACIAGTDYCGACDTIVVYAMLVYHVAPLLVIIGLPASGLRIFEPFRRRRDGGGRQKIQRSVFFQFCELLSVVVVVFSLLVILYFVYAIFEGNNFHCSRARAILYVAFAVVTFFANFVVLTYFARFREHLSLQLGAFKETDQTGGIRSRLQRRHSKYKSERTRVVNDLRKHLYKETSLGNVGKMETLLEYAKERLGTDFAHGMYNDARLVLKLFGRSKKNPIHVAAYLGNVQALQLLFDAGFRVDSYDKVSRVRFTTGDLFWTFAQIFVSKPFTSEDEMAASIFRTTLVTPLHCAVSTGQIQAVQWLIEHGVNV
;
A
#
# COMPACT_ATOMS: atom_id res chain seq x y z
N SER A 1 9.76 11.10 54.73
CA SER A 1 9.99 11.83 53.47
C SER A 1 8.71 11.77 52.63
N HIS A 2 7.67 12.47 53.08
CA HIS A 2 6.37 12.54 52.43
C HIS A 2 6.15 14.00 52.05
N GLU A 3 6.41 14.36 50.80
CA GLU A 3 5.95 15.61 50.15
C GLU A 3 6.53 15.68 48.73
N VAL A 4 6.21 14.70 47.88
CA VAL A 4 6.18 14.98 46.44
C VAL A 4 4.72 15.30 46.15
N GLY A 5 4.37 16.57 46.30
CA GLY A 5 3.04 17.08 45.95
C GLY A 5 2.72 16.67 44.50
N HIS A 6 1.89 15.64 44.35
CA HIS A 6 1.52 15.10 43.04
C HIS A 6 0.79 16.19 42.26
N GLY A 7 1.49 16.78 41.28
CA GLY A 7 1.10 18.00 40.57
C GLY A 7 -0.12 17.91 39.64
N GLY A 8 -1.03 16.95 39.88
CA GLY A 8 -2.29 16.79 39.16
C GLY A 8 -2.20 16.21 37.76
N VAL A 9 -1.03 15.68 37.37
CA VAL A 9 -0.77 15.04 36.07
C VAL A 9 -0.49 13.53 36.23
N TYR A 10 -0.35 13.04 37.46
CA TYR A 10 -0.12 11.63 37.73
C TYR A 10 -1.46 10.87 37.74
N VAL A 11 -1.50 9.75 37.01
CA VAL A 11 -2.63 8.82 36.98
C VAL A 11 -2.13 7.49 37.54
N GLN A 12 -2.75 7.00 38.61
CA GLN A 12 -2.29 5.81 39.32
C GLN A 12 -2.65 4.51 38.59
N ASP A 13 -3.82 4.47 37.95
CA ASP A 13 -4.28 3.32 37.15
C ASP A 13 -4.85 3.79 35.81
N VAL A 14 -4.04 3.66 34.76
CA VAL A 14 -4.40 4.02 33.38
C VAL A 14 -5.50 3.10 32.84
N GLY A 15 -5.49 1.81 33.22
CA GLY A 15 -6.50 0.85 32.78
C GLY A 15 -7.88 1.17 33.35
N TYR A 16 -7.92 1.53 34.65
CA TYR A 16 -9.13 1.98 35.32
C TYR A 16 -9.69 3.27 34.69
N ALA A 17 -8.83 4.25 34.40
CA ALA A 17 -9.23 5.49 33.74
C ALA A 17 -9.73 5.27 32.31
N LEU A 18 -9.17 4.28 31.60
CA LEU A 18 -9.62 3.88 30.26
C LEU A 18 -10.94 3.09 30.26
N ALA A 19 -11.25 2.40 31.37
CA ALA A 19 -12.46 1.59 31.52
C ALA A 19 -13.73 2.39 31.90
N PHE A 20 -13.61 3.72 32.04
CA PHE A 20 -14.71 4.62 32.39
C PHE A 20 -15.51 4.21 33.64
N HIS A 21 -14.89 3.51 34.59
CA HIS A 21 -15.55 3.19 35.84
C HIS A 21 -15.89 4.50 36.59
N ARG A 22 -17.21 4.77 36.68
CA ARG A 22 -17.82 5.97 37.27
C ARG A 22 -17.01 6.52 38.45
N THR A 23 -16.62 7.79 38.37
CA THR A 23 -15.85 8.58 39.35
C THR A 23 -16.58 8.86 40.68
N LYS A 24 -17.35 7.90 41.21
CA LYS A 24 -17.88 7.99 42.59
C LYS A 24 -17.00 7.31 43.63
N THR A 25 -15.91 6.62 43.26
CA THR A 25 -15.19 5.71 44.18
C THR A 25 -13.67 5.82 44.21
N THR A 26 -13.03 6.81 43.58
CA THR A 26 -11.62 7.09 43.92
C THR A 26 -11.58 7.92 45.20
N ALA A 27 -11.47 7.24 46.35
CA ALA A 27 -11.19 7.90 47.63
C ALA A 27 -9.97 8.81 47.44
N CYS A 28 -10.08 10.07 47.87
CA CYS A 28 -8.95 10.99 47.79
C CYS A 28 -7.78 10.40 48.58
N ILE A 29 -6.58 10.43 48.02
CA ILE A 29 -5.41 9.85 48.67
C ILE A 29 -5.15 10.63 49.96
N ALA A 30 -5.20 9.94 51.11
CA ALA A 30 -4.99 10.55 52.42
C ALA A 30 -3.64 11.27 52.47
N GLY A 31 -3.65 12.56 52.81
CA GLY A 31 -2.46 13.42 52.82
C GLY A 31 -2.17 14.15 51.50
N THR A 32 -3.07 14.07 50.50
CA THR A 32 -2.98 14.86 49.26
C THR A 32 -4.35 15.37 48.83
N ASP A 33 -4.40 16.46 48.05
CA ASP A 33 -5.65 17.00 47.50
C ASP A 33 -6.18 16.20 46.29
N TYR A 34 -5.58 15.04 45.94
CA TYR A 34 -5.87 14.28 44.73
C TYR A 34 -7.05 13.33 44.89
N CYS A 35 -8.08 13.52 44.05
CA CYS A 35 -9.35 12.78 44.08
C CYS A 35 -9.73 12.14 42.72
N GLY A 36 -8.79 12.01 41.78
CA GLY A 36 -9.03 11.34 40.47
C GLY A 36 -9.91 12.10 39.46
N ALA A 37 -10.39 13.30 39.78
CA ALA A 37 -11.33 14.06 38.94
C ALA A 37 -10.77 14.46 37.56
N CYS A 38 -9.45 14.49 37.38
CA CYS A 38 -8.79 14.88 36.12
C CYS A 38 -8.19 13.70 35.35
N ASP A 39 -8.37 12.46 35.81
CA ASP A 39 -7.64 11.31 35.28
C ASP A 39 -8.00 11.02 33.83
N THR A 40 -9.29 11.05 33.50
CA THR A 40 -9.78 10.78 32.14
C THR A 40 -9.17 11.75 31.13
N ILE A 41 -9.27 13.06 31.38
CA ILE A 41 -8.75 14.09 30.46
C ILE A 41 -7.22 14.07 30.35
N VAL A 42 -6.51 13.73 31.44
CA VAL A 42 -5.06 13.58 31.44
C VAL A 42 -4.63 12.33 30.67
N VAL A 43 -5.37 11.22 30.77
CA VAL A 43 -5.10 10.01 29.98
C VAL A 43 -5.27 10.26 28.48
N TYR A 44 -6.30 11.00 28.06
CA TYR A 44 -6.43 11.40 26.65
C TYR A 44 -5.21 12.21 26.17
N ALA A 45 -4.75 13.17 26.98
CA ALA A 45 -3.56 13.94 26.67
C ALA A 45 -2.30 13.05 26.57
N MET A 46 -2.13 12.09 27.48
CA MET A 46 -1.04 11.11 27.43
C MET A 46 -1.06 10.29 26.14
N LEU A 47 -2.22 9.81 25.69
CA LEU A 47 -2.35 9.07 24.43
C LEU A 47 -1.87 9.89 23.23
N VAL A 48 -2.19 11.19 23.19
CA VAL A 48 -1.70 12.08 22.12
C VAL A 48 -0.18 12.25 22.19
N TYR A 49 0.38 12.45 23.38
CA TYR A 49 1.83 12.63 23.53
C TYR A 49 2.65 11.39 23.20
N HIS A 50 2.11 10.18 23.41
CA HIS A 50 2.79 8.95 22.99
C HIS A 50 3.01 8.86 21.48
N VAL A 51 2.18 9.55 20.70
CA VAL A 51 2.28 9.59 19.23
C VAL A 51 3.26 10.67 18.74
N ALA A 52 3.46 11.74 19.53
CA ALA A 52 4.24 12.90 19.13
C ALA A 52 5.68 12.57 18.66
N PRO A 53 6.45 11.65 19.30
CA PRO A 53 7.78 11.28 18.81
C PRO A 53 7.78 10.67 17.40
N LEU A 54 6.69 10.00 17.02
CA LEU A 54 6.56 9.39 15.69
C LEU A 54 6.47 10.44 14.59
N LEU A 55 5.90 11.61 14.87
CA LEU A 55 5.84 12.73 13.91
C LEU A 55 7.23 13.23 13.53
N VAL A 56 8.14 13.29 14.50
CA VAL A 56 9.52 13.71 14.26
C VAL A 56 10.17 12.75 13.28
N ILE A 57 9.98 11.45 13.45
CA ILE A 57 10.50 10.41 12.56
C ILE A 57 9.89 10.53 11.16
N ILE A 58 8.58 10.80 11.06
CA ILE A 58 7.89 11.02 9.77
C ILE A 58 8.42 12.26 9.04
N GLY A 59 8.85 13.29 9.78
CA GLY A 59 9.45 14.51 9.22
C GLY A 59 10.91 14.38 8.77
N LEU A 60 11.65 13.37 9.23
CA LEU A 60 13.08 13.20 8.89
C LEU A 60 13.40 13.13 7.39
N PRO A 61 12.59 12.53 6.50
CA PRO A 61 12.83 12.57 5.06
C PRO A 61 12.89 13.98 4.47
N ALA A 62 12.22 14.96 5.09
CA ALA A 62 12.23 16.36 4.66
C ALA A 62 13.47 17.13 5.11
N SER A 63 14.29 16.57 6.02
CA SER A 63 15.50 17.22 6.54
C SER A 63 16.63 17.39 5.50
N GLY A 64 16.56 16.71 4.35
CA GLY A 64 17.60 16.72 3.32
C GLY A 64 18.85 15.90 3.65
N LEU A 65 18.88 15.20 4.79
CA LEU A 65 20.00 14.30 5.13
C LEU A 65 20.05 13.10 4.18
N ARG A 66 21.23 12.83 3.60
CA ARG A 66 21.43 11.73 2.63
C ARG A 66 21.02 10.34 3.14
N ILE A 67 21.10 10.11 4.45
CA ILE A 67 20.70 8.84 5.07
C ILE A 67 19.18 8.62 4.96
N PHE A 68 18.41 9.70 5.00
CA PHE A 68 16.93 9.71 4.95
C PHE A 68 16.39 10.03 3.56
N GLU A 69 17.24 9.98 2.53
CA GLU A 69 16.82 10.26 1.16
C GLU A 69 15.67 9.33 0.73
N PRO A 70 14.52 9.90 0.30
CA PRO A 70 13.29 9.13 0.09
C PRO A 70 13.35 8.24 -1.15
N PHE A 71 14.06 8.69 -2.19
CA PHE A 71 14.18 7.98 -3.46
C PHE A 71 15.64 7.76 -3.83
N ARG A 72 15.93 6.63 -4.45
CA ARG A 72 17.23 6.34 -5.04
C ARG A 72 17.05 5.93 -6.50
N ARG A 73 17.87 6.49 -7.38
CA ARG A 73 17.92 6.07 -8.78
C ARG A 73 18.81 4.84 -8.88
N ARG A 74 18.25 3.73 -9.39
CA ARG A 74 19.02 2.52 -9.65
C ARG A 74 19.04 2.26 -11.15
N ARG A 75 20.24 2.09 -11.70
CA ARG A 75 20.42 1.65 -13.10
C ARG A 75 20.08 0.16 -13.15
N ASP A 76 19.10 -0.21 -13.98
CA ASP A 76 18.84 -1.62 -14.29
C ASP A 76 19.83 -2.09 -15.36
N GLY A 77 20.05 -3.40 -15.47
CA GLY A 77 21.03 -4.00 -16.40
C GLY A 77 20.77 -3.68 -17.88
N GLY A 78 19.59 -3.17 -18.22
CA GLY A 78 19.21 -2.71 -19.56
C GLY A 78 19.29 -1.19 -19.77
N GLY A 79 20.10 -0.47 -19.00
CA GLY A 79 20.37 0.97 -19.19
C GLY A 79 19.27 1.94 -18.69
N ARG A 80 18.05 1.46 -18.42
CA ARG A 80 16.96 2.27 -17.85
C ARG A 80 17.22 2.61 -16.38
N GLN A 81 17.00 3.88 -16.02
CA GLN A 81 17.00 4.32 -14.63
C GLN A 81 15.63 4.03 -14.02
N LYS A 82 15.60 3.17 -12.99
CA LYS A 82 14.38 2.92 -12.22
C LYS A 82 14.44 3.67 -10.89
N ILE A 83 13.37 4.38 -10.58
CA ILE A 83 13.22 5.10 -9.31
C ILE A 83 12.78 4.09 -8.26
N GLN A 84 13.55 3.99 -7.19
CA GLN A 84 13.31 3.06 -6.09
C GLN A 84 13.06 3.84 -4.81
N ARG A 85 11.95 3.56 -4.13
CA ARG A 85 11.68 4.10 -2.79
C ARG A 85 12.67 3.51 -1.79
N SER A 86 13.22 4.34 -0.92
CA SER A 86 14.08 3.90 0.18
C SER A 86 13.26 3.07 1.18
N VAL A 87 13.95 2.23 1.96
CA VAL A 87 13.30 1.40 2.99
C VAL A 87 12.79 2.29 4.12
N PHE A 88 13.55 3.31 4.48
CA PHE A 88 13.16 4.30 5.48
C PHE A 88 11.90 5.05 5.05
N PHE A 89 11.81 5.46 3.79
CA PHE A 89 10.61 6.14 3.29
C PHE A 89 9.36 5.25 3.33
N GLN A 90 9.48 3.96 2.98
CA GLN A 90 8.40 2.99 3.13
C GLN A 90 8.00 2.78 4.60
N PHE A 91 8.97 2.86 5.51
CA PHE A 91 8.70 2.81 6.95
C PHE A 91 7.93 4.05 7.42
N CYS A 92 8.29 5.26 6.96
CA CYS A 92 7.55 6.49 7.25
C CYS A 92 6.11 6.43 6.69
N GLU A 93 5.90 5.88 5.48
CA GLU A 93 4.55 5.65 4.94
C GLU A 93 3.71 4.76 5.87
N LEU A 94 4.26 3.64 6.33
CA LEU A 94 3.57 2.73 7.26
C LEU A 94 3.35 3.37 8.63
N LEU A 95 4.35 4.08 9.15
CA LEU A 95 4.25 4.76 10.44
C LEU A 95 3.15 5.82 10.41
N SER A 96 3.03 6.54 9.30
CA SER A 96 1.96 7.52 9.09
C SER A 96 0.58 6.86 9.12
N VAL A 97 0.42 5.67 8.53
CA VAL A 97 -0.83 4.90 8.62
C VAL A 97 -1.15 4.53 10.06
N VAL A 98 -0.16 4.06 10.83
CA VAL A 98 -0.33 3.72 12.25
C VAL A 98 -0.76 4.95 13.05
N VAL A 99 -0.13 6.10 12.83
CA VAL A 99 -0.47 7.37 13.48
C VAL A 99 -1.91 7.78 13.14
N VAL A 100 -2.32 7.67 11.87
CA VAL A 100 -3.70 8.01 11.45
C VAL A 100 -4.72 7.06 12.10
N VAL A 101 -4.49 5.75 12.05
CA VAL A 101 -5.39 4.75 12.65
C VAL A 101 -5.50 4.97 14.15
N PHE A 102 -4.38 5.17 14.85
CA PHE A 102 -4.39 5.47 16.27
C PHE A 102 -5.15 6.76 16.58
N SER A 103 -4.92 7.83 15.80
CA SER A 103 -5.64 9.10 15.98
C SER A 103 -7.16 8.93 15.77
N LEU A 104 -7.57 8.12 14.78
CA LEU A 104 -8.98 7.79 14.56
C LEU A 104 -9.57 7.00 15.73
N LEU A 105 -8.84 6.04 16.29
CA LEU A 105 -9.28 5.30 17.49
C LEU A 105 -9.45 6.24 18.68
N VAL A 106 -8.52 7.19 18.89
CA VAL A 106 -8.63 8.20 19.94
C VAL A 106 -9.87 9.09 19.73
N ILE A 107 -10.16 9.51 18.49
CA ILE A 107 -11.38 10.27 18.17
C ILE A 107 -12.64 9.45 18.48
N LEU A 108 -12.72 8.21 18.00
CA LEU A 108 -13.86 7.33 18.22
C LEU A 108 -14.09 7.06 19.71
N TYR A 109 -13.00 6.82 20.44
CA TYR A 109 -13.02 6.62 21.89
C TYR A 109 -13.43 7.89 22.64
N PHE A 110 -13.02 9.08 22.19
CA PHE A 110 -13.48 10.36 22.74
C PHE A 110 -14.98 10.60 22.50
N VAL A 111 -15.47 10.31 21.30
CA VAL A 111 -16.91 10.39 20.96
C VAL A 111 -17.72 9.42 21.81
N TYR A 112 -17.25 8.18 21.97
CA TYR A 112 -17.87 7.19 22.86
C TYR A 112 -17.98 7.69 24.30
N ALA A 113 -16.90 8.28 24.84
CA ALA A 113 -16.89 8.82 26.20
C ALA A 113 -17.90 9.95 26.42
N ILE A 114 -18.14 10.79 25.40
CA ILE A 114 -19.18 11.84 25.46
C ILE A 114 -20.57 11.20 25.59
N PHE A 115 -20.85 10.12 24.84
CA PHE A 115 -22.15 9.45 24.89
C PHE A 115 -22.43 8.71 26.21
N GLU A 116 -21.39 8.20 26.87
CA GLU A 116 -21.54 7.61 28.22
C GLU A 116 -21.80 8.65 29.32
N GLY A 117 -21.75 9.95 29.00
CA GLY A 117 -22.00 11.03 29.96
C GLY A 117 -20.83 11.26 30.91
N ASN A 118 -19.59 10.99 30.46
CA ASN A 118 -18.40 11.28 31.25
C ASN A 118 -18.17 12.79 31.36
N ASN A 119 -17.88 13.23 32.59
CA ASN A 119 -17.57 14.62 32.88
C ASN A 119 -16.07 14.86 32.71
N PHE A 120 -15.66 15.59 31.66
CA PHE A 120 -14.29 16.09 31.47
C PHE A 120 -13.94 17.27 32.38
N HIS A 121 -14.60 17.36 33.54
CA HIS A 121 -14.51 18.53 34.41
C HIS A 121 -13.28 18.45 35.31
N CYS A 122 -12.29 19.30 35.04
CA CYS A 122 -11.08 19.43 35.85
C CYS A 122 -10.85 20.92 36.19
N SER A 123 -10.72 21.24 37.48
CA SER A 123 -10.52 22.61 37.97
C SER A 123 -9.04 23.00 38.16
N ARG A 124 -8.11 22.05 37.98
CA ARG A 124 -6.68 22.26 38.22
C ARG A 124 -6.00 22.89 37.02
N ALA A 125 -5.51 24.12 37.16
CA ALA A 125 -4.84 24.88 36.09
C ALA A 125 -3.70 24.11 35.39
N ARG A 126 -2.88 23.35 36.14
CA ARG A 126 -1.77 22.57 35.57
C ARG A 126 -2.23 21.45 34.63
N ALA A 127 -3.29 20.73 35.01
CA ALA A 127 -3.87 19.68 34.17
C ALA A 127 -4.55 20.29 32.93
N ILE A 128 -5.22 21.43 33.07
CA ILE A 128 -5.80 22.16 31.94
C ILE A 128 -4.71 22.58 30.95
N LEU A 129 -3.59 23.14 31.42
CA LEU A 129 -2.46 23.52 30.57
C LEU A 129 -1.85 22.30 29.85
N TYR A 130 -1.69 21.19 30.56
CA TYR A 130 -1.18 19.93 29.98
C TYR A 130 -2.10 19.40 28.87
N VAL A 131 -3.41 19.45 29.08
CA VAL A 131 -4.40 19.03 28.07
C VAL A 131 -4.44 20.01 26.89
N ALA A 132 -4.35 21.31 27.14
CA ALA A 132 -4.33 22.33 26.08
C ALA A 132 -3.16 22.11 25.11
N PHE A 133 -1.96 21.83 25.63
CA PHE A 133 -0.81 21.49 24.79
C PHE A 133 -1.01 20.18 24.02
N ALA A 134 -1.78 19.22 24.56
CA ALA A 134 -2.10 17.97 23.89
C ALA A 134 -3.07 18.20 22.73
N VAL A 135 -4.06 19.08 22.90
CA VAL A 135 -4.98 19.47 21.82
C VAL A 135 -4.20 20.12 20.67
N VAL A 136 -3.27 21.04 20.97
CA VAL A 136 -2.40 21.65 19.94
C VAL A 136 -1.57 20.57 19.24
N THR A 137 -0.97 19.65 20.00
CA THR A 137 -0.18 18.53 19.45
C THR A 137 -1.03 17.62 18.56
N PHE A 138 -2.28 17.36 18.95
CA PHE A 138 -3.21 16.56 18.17
C PHE A 138 -3.50 17.17 16.80
N PHE A 139 -3.76 18.47 16.71
CA PHE A 139 -3.92 19.15 15.42
C PHE A 139 -2.60 19.20 14.63
N ALA A 140 -1.47 19.41 15.31
CA ALA A 140 -0.15 19.37 14.68
C ALA A 140 0.14 18.01 14.00
N ASN A 141 -0.38 16.88 14.54
CA ASN A 141 -0.28 15.57 13.90
C ASN A 141 -0.82 15.60 12.46
N PHE A 142 -2.04 16.10 12.27
CA PHE A 142 -2.67 16.16 10.94
C PHE A 142 -1.96 17.12 10.00
N VAL A 143 -1.43 18.22 10.54
CA VAL A 143 -0.61 19.18 9.77
C VAL A 143 0.64 18.49 9.25
N VAL A 144 1.43 17.83 10.12
CA VAL A 144 2.65 17.11 9.73
C VAL A 144 2.35 16.01 8.71
N LEU A 145 1.29 15.22 8.92
CA LEU A 145 0.88 14.18 7.98
C LEU A 145 0.46 14.76 6.62
N THR A 146 -0.19 15.91 6.60
CA THR A 146 -0.57 16.62 5.37
C THR A 146 0.66 17.10 4.62
N TYR A 147 1.63 17.70 5.32
CA TYR A 147 2.90 18.09 4.73
C TYR A 147 3.68 16.88 4.20
N PHE A 148 3.69 15.77 4.93
CA PHE A 148 4.32 14.53 4.47
C PHE A 148 3.65 14.01 3.18
N ALA A 149 2.32 13.97 3.12
CA ALA A 149 1.57 13.56 1.94
C ALA A 149 1.90 14.44 0.73
N ARG A 150 1.89 15.77 0.91
CA ARG A 150 2.22 16.74 -0.14
C ARG A 150 3.66 16.64 -0.59
N PHE A 151 4.60 16.54 0.35
CA PHE A 151 6.02 16.37 0.08
C PHE A 151 6.30 15.11 -0.76
N ARG A 152 5.68 13.99 -0.36
CA ARG A 152 5.77 12.71 -1.07
C ARG A 152 5.28 12.81 -2.51
N GLU A 153 4.12 13.42 -2.72
CA GLU A 153 3.54 13.58 -4.06
C GLU A 153 4.41 14.50 -4.91
N HIS A 154 4.82 15.64 -4.35
CA HIS A 154 5.69 16.60 -5.02
C HIS A 154 7.00 15.96 -5.51
N LEU A 155 7.66 15.17 -4.66
CA LEU A 155 8.87 14.44 -5.04
C LEU A 155 8.62 13.38 -6.12
N SER A 156 7.48 12.68 -6.05
CA SER A 156 7.12 11.67 -7.04
C SER A 156 6.93 12.31 -8.43
N LEU A 157 6.27 13.47 -8.47
CA LEU A 157 6.05 14.26 -9.68
C LEU A 157 7.36 14.83 -10.26
N GLN A 158 8.24 15.39 -9.43
CA GLN A 158 9.56 15.89 -9.87
C GLN A 158 10.44 14.81 -10.50
N LEU A 159 10.29 13.56 -10.03
CA LEU A 159 11.03 12.43 -10.58
C LEU A 159 10.35 11.83 -11.82
N GLY A 160 9.19 12.34 -12.26
CA GLY A 160 8.42 11.80 -13.38
C GLY A 160 7.79 10.44 -13.08
N ALA A 161 7.69 10.05 -11.81
CA ALA A 161 7.08 8.79 -11.38
C ALA A 161 5.63 9.03 -10.97
N PHE A 162 4.78 9.29 -11.97
CA PHE A 162 3.37 9.64 -11.79
C PHE A 162 2.51 8.48 -11.25
N LYS A 163 2.88 7.24 -11.57
CA LYS A 163 2.16 6.04 -11.10
C LYS A 163 2.95 5.30 -10.03
N GLU A 164 2.26 4.74 -9.04
CA GLU A 164 2.85 3.82 -8.05
C GLU A 164 3.52 2.58 -8.70
N THR A 165 3.10 2.23 -9.93
CA THR A 165 3.69 1.16 -10.73
C THR A 165 5.12 1.43 -11.17
N ASP A 166 5.45 2.71 -11.33
CA ASP A 166 6.76 3.14 -11.84
C ASP A 166 7.82 3.03 -10.74
N GLN A 167 7.36 3.02 -9.49
CA GLN A 167 8.16 2.95 -8.29
C GLN A 167 8.29 1.50 -7.78
N THR A 168 9.53 1.05 -7.52
CA THR A 168 9.75 -0.25 -6.87
C THR A 168 10.08 -0.12 -5.40
N GLY A 169 9.39 -0.91 -4.56
CA GLY A 169 9.78 -1.13 -3.17
C GLY A 169 11.03 -2.02 -3.10
N GLY A 170 12.08 -1.53 -2.45
CA GLY A 170 13.36 -2.25 -2.31
C GLY A 170 13.28 -3.58 -1.55
N ILE A 171 12.28 -3.74 -0.67
CA ILE A 171 12.15 -4.91 0.20
C ILE A 171 11.85 -6.18 -0.60
N ARG A 172 10.94 -6.08 -1.59
CA ARG A 172 10.53 -7.22 -2.41
C ARG A 172 11.68 -7.83 -3.20
N SER A 173 12.58 -7.00 -3.73
CA SER A 173 13.74 -7.49 -4.50
C SER A 173 14.79 -8.17 -3.61
N ARG A 174 14.95 -7.72 -2.36
CA ARG A 174 15.83 -8.37 -1.37
C ARG A 174 15.29 -9.73 -0.93
N LEU A 175 13.99 -9.81 -0.61
CA LEU A 175 13.35 -11.06 -0.21
C LEU A 175 13.34 -12.09 -1.35
N GLN A 176 13.10 -11.64 -2.58
CA GLN A 176 13.10 -12.50 -3.77
C GLN A 176 14.46 -13.11 -4.07
N ARG A 177 15.57 -12.39 -3.83
CA ARG A 177 16.94 -12.94 -3.97
C ARG A 177 17.20 -14.10 -3.01
N ARG A 178 16.73 -14.00 -1.76
CA ARG A 178 16.89 -15.06 -0.76
C ARG A 178 16.12 -16.32 -1.13
N HIS A 179 14.89 -16.18 -1.63
CA HIS A 179 14.08 -17.30 -2.13
C HIS A 179 14.60 -17.96 -3.42
N SER A 180 15.37 -17.23 -4.23
CA SER A 180 15.89 -17.75 -5.50
C SER A 180 16.93 -18.86 -5.30
N LYS A 181 17.64 -18.87 -4.17
CA LYS A 181 18.76 -19.80 -3.91
C LYS A 181 18.31 -21.27 -3.84
N TYR A 182 17.06 -21.52 -3.43
CA TYR A 182 16.50 -22.88 -3.26
C TYR A 182 15.54 -23.32 -4.37
N LYS A 183 15.39 -22.55 -5.45
CA LYS A 183 14.51 -22.93 -6.58
C LYS A 183 15.22 -23.86 -7.55
N SER A 184 14.50 -24.88 -8.04
CA SER A 184 14.95 -25.73 -9.14
C SER A 184 15.25 -24.91 -10.40
N GLU A 185 16.18 -25.41 -11.22
CA GLU A 185 16.58 -24.77 -12.47
C GLU A 185 15.39 -24.49 -13.39
N ARG A 186 14.54 -25.51 -13.61
CA ARG A 186 13.29 -25.38 -14.38
C ARG A 186 12.41 -24.23 -13.88
N THR A 187 12.26 -24.08 -12.56
CA THR A 187 11.45 -23.01 -11.97
C THR A 187 12.08 -21.63 -12.19
N ARG A 188 13.41 -21.53 -12.21
CA ARG A 188 14.11 -20.27 -12.51
C ARG A 188 13.90 -19.87 -13.97
N VAL A 189 14.11 -20.80 -14.89
CA VAL A 189 13.88 -20.61 -16.34
C VAL A 189 12.45 -20.17 -16.61
N VAL A 190 11.45 -20.87 -16.05
CA VAL A 190 10.03 -20.49 -16.20
C VAL A 190 9.75 -19.07 -15.67
N ASN A 191 10.27 -18.71 -14.49
CA ASN A 191 10.03 -17.37 -13.93
C ASN A 191 10.69 -16.28 -14.77
N ASP A 192 11.86 -16.55 -15.33
CA ASP A 192 12.59 -15.60 -16.17
C ASP A 192 11.92 -15.42 -17.52
N LEU A 193 11.56 -16.52 -18.19
CA LEU A 193 10.75 -16.54 -19.41
C LEU A 193 9.44 -15.76 -19.24
N ARG A 194 8.66 -16.05 -18.18
CA ARG A 194 7.39 -15.31 -17.93
C ARG A 194 7.61 -13.82 -17.78
N LYS A 195 8.71 -13.42 -17.14
CA LYS A 195 9.03 -12.01 -16.89
C LYS A 195 9.46 -11.31 -18.18
N HIS A 196 10.36 -11.93 -18.95
CA HIS A 196 10.86 -11.37 -20.19
C HIS A 196 9.79 -11.37 -21.28
N LEU A 197 9.05 -12.47 -21.45
CA LEU A 197 7.98 -12.57 -22.43
C LEU A 197 6.90 -11.50 -22.19
N TYR A 198 6.37 -11.39 -20.96
CA TYR A 198 5.40 -10.33 -20.63
C TYR A 198 5.94 -8.92 -20.93
N LYS A 199 7.22 -8.67 -20.63
CA LYS A 199 7.85 -7.37 -20.85
C LYS A 199 7.99 -7.08 -22.35
N GLU A 200 8.54 -8.00 -23.13
CA GLU A 200 8.74 -7.78 -24.56
C GLU A 200 7.40 -7.70 -25.31
N THR A 201 6.38 -8.45 -24.90
CA THR A 201 5.00 -8.29 -25.41
C THR A 201 4.44 -6.90 -25.08
N SER A 202 4.64 -6.40 -23.86
CA SER A 202 4.20 -5.04 -23.49
C SER A 202 4.93 -3.93 -24.26
N LEU A 203 6.10 -4.23 -24.83
CA LEU A 203 6.87 -3.31 -25.68
C LEU A 203 6.55 -3.48 -27.17
N GLY A 204 5.80 -4.52 -27.56
CA GLY A 204 5.53 -4.86 -28.96
C GLY A 204 6.73 -5.42 -29.73
N ASN A 205 7.77 -5.90 -29.05
CA ASN A 205 8.99 -6.41 -29.69
C ASN A 205 8.79 -7.86 -30.18
N VAL A 206 8.15 -8.04 -31.33
CA VAL A 206 7.79 -9.37 -31.89
C VAL A 206 9.03 -10.26 -32.09
N GLY A 207 10.13 -9.74 -32.67
CA GLY A 207 11.34 -10.55 -32.88
C GLY A 207 11.99 -11.06 -31.60
N LYS A 208 11.94 -10.29 -30.49
CA LYS A 208 12.41 -10.79 -29.19
C LYS A 208 11.44 -11.79 -28.58
N MET A 209 10.13 -11.64 -28.82
CA MET A 209 9.17 -12.65 -28.39
C MET A 209 9.47 -13.99 -29.07
N GLU A 210 9.72 -14.00 -30.38
CA GLU A 210 10.06 -15.20 -31.14
C GLU A 210 11.24 -15.95 -30.51
N THR A 211 12.37 -15.28 -30.34
CA THR A 211 13.57 -15.87 -29.71
C THR A 211 13.31 -16.42 -28.30
N LEU A 212 12.45 -15.75 -27.51
CA LEU A 212 12.09 -16.23 -26.16
C LEU A 212 11.18 -17.47 -26.22
N LEU A 213 10.29 -17.57 -27.20
CA LEU A 213 9.40 -18.72 -27.36
C LEU A 213 10.16 -19.93 -27.92
N GLU A 214 11.08 -19.73 -28.85
CA GLU A 214 12.00 -20.78 -29.31
C GLU A 214 12.84 -21.31 -28.15
N TYR A 215 13.47 -20.42 -27.38
CA TYR A 215 14.22 -20.80 -26.18
C TYR A 215 13.34 -21.55 -25.15
N ALA A 216 12.06 -21.18 -25.02
CA ALA A 216 11.12 -21.89 -24.16
C ALA A 216 10.83 -23.30 -24.68
N LYS A 217 10.59 -23.46 -26.00
CA LYS A 217 10.34 -24.76 -26.64
C LYS A 217 11.54 -25.71 -26.44
N GLU A 218 12.76 -25.22 -26.64
CA GLU A 218 13.99 -26.01 -26.46
C GLU A 218 14.18 -26.49 -25.02
N ARG A 219 13.91 -25.62 -24.02
CA ARG A 219 14.20 -25.93 -22.61
C ARG A 219 13.06 -26.61 -21.86
N LEU A 220 11.81 -26.41 -22.29
CA LEU A 220 10.62 -26.83 -21.55
C LEU A 220 9.71 -27.78 -22.34
N GLY A 221 9.94 -27.96 -23.65
CA GLY A 221 9.13 -28.76 -24.56
C GLY A 221 8.06 -27.94 -25.28
N THR A 222 7.32 -28.57 -26.21
CA THR A 222 6.28 -27.92 -27.03
C THR A 222 5.09 -27.43 -26.22
N ASP A 223 4.69 -28.16 -25.18
CA ASP A 223 3.52 -27.84 -24.34
C ASP A 223 3.85 -26.90 -23.17
N PHE A 224 4.94 -26.15 -23.27
CA PHE A 224 5.39 -25.26 -22.21
C PHE A 224 4.34 -24.20 -21.87
N ALA A 225 3.56 -23.74 -22.87
CA ALA A 225 2.59 -22.66 -22.73
C ALA A 225 1.52 -23.02 -21.69
N HIS A 226 0.94 -24.23 -21.78
CA HIS A 226 -0.05 -24.73 -20.81
C HIS A 226 0.59 -24.81 -19.41
N GLY A 227 1.76 -25.44 -19.28
CA GLY A 227 2.45 -25.56 -17.99
C GLY A 227 2.82 -24.22 -17.35
N MET A 228 3.13 -23.19 -18.15
CA MET A 228 3.48 -21.85 -17.66
C MET A 228 2.24 -21.01 -17.35
N TYR A 229 1.17 -21.14 -18.13
CA TYR A 229 0.01 -20.24 -18.14
C TYR A 229 -1.33 -20.98 -18.02
N ASN A 230 -1.50 -21.75 -16.93
CA ASN A 230 -2.81 -22.27 -16.53
C ASN A 230 -3.81 -21.13 -16.22
N ASP A 231 -5.10 -21.41 -16.46
CA ASP A 231 -6.21 -20.50 -16.18
C ASP A 231 -6.16 -19.93 -14.76
N ALA A 232 -6.36 -18.63 -14.64
CA ALA A 232 -6.49 -17.99 -13.35
C ALA A 232 -7.76 -18.51 -12.65
N ARG A 233 -7.66 -18.74 -11.33
CA ARG A 233 -8.79 -19.17 -10.49
C ARG A 233 -9.01 -18.16 -9.38
N LEU A 234 -10.28 -17.94 -9.03
CA LEU A 234 -10.67 -17.16 -7.86
C LEU A 234 -10.68 -18.06 -6.64
N VAL A 235 -9.84 -17.73 -5.65
CA VAL A 235 -9.84 -18.36 -4.33
C VAL A 235 -10.95 -17.70 -3.50
N LEU A 236 -11.82 -18.51 -2.88
CA LEU A 236 -12.98 -18.04 -2.10
C LEU A 236 -13.89 -17.06 -2.87
N LYS A 237 -13.94 -17.15 -4.21
CA LYS A 237 -14.65 -16.23 -5.13
C LYS A 237 -14.25 -14.75 -5.04
N LEU A 238 -13.32 -14.38 -4.15
CA LEU A 238 -12.94 -12.99 -3.86
C LEU A 238 -11.47 -12.70 -4.15
N PHE A 239 -10.62 -13.72 -4.30
CA PHE A 239 -9.16 -13.53 -4.41
C PHE A 239 -8.59 -14.19 -5.67
N GLY A 240 -8.36 -13.40 -6.71
CA GLY A 240 -7.64 -13.82 -7.92
C GLY A 240 -6.21 -13.29 -7.96
N ARG A 241 -5.25 -14.10 -8.43
CA ARG A 241 -3.88 -13.67 -8.76
C ARG A 241 -3.69 -13.65 -10.27
N SER A 242 -3.21 -12.52 -10.79
CA SER A 242 -2.81 -12.38 -12.19
C SER A 242 -1.67 -13.34 -12.53
N LYS A 243 -1.82 -14.07 -13.64
CA LYS A 243 -0.80 -14.91 -14.25
C LYS A 243 0.10 -14.13 -15.19
N LYS A 244 -0.23 -12.88 -15.52
CA LYS A 244 0.51 -12.05 -16.47
C LYS A 244 0.63 -12.75 -17.82
N ASN A 245 -0.48 -13.26 -18.30
CA ASN A 245 -0.51 -13.98 -19.55
C ASN A 245 -0.23 -12.99 -20.71
N PRO A 246 0.81 -13.21 -21.53
CA PRO A 246 1.17 -12.30 -22.62
C PRO A 246 0.07 -12.15 -23.66
N ILE A 247 -0.80 -13.14 -23.84
CA ILE A 247 -1.88 -13.06 -24.83
C ILE A 247 -2.91 -11.96 -24.50
N HIS A 248 -3.21 -11.75 -23.21
CA HIS A 248 -4.05 -10.63 -22.76
C HIS A 248 -3.40 -9.28 -23.03
N VAL A 249 -2.07 -9.20 -22.94
CA VAL A 249 -1.32 -7.97 -23.23
C VAL A 249 -1.31 -7.68 -24.73
N ALA A 250 -1.05 -8.70 -25.55
CA ALA A 250 -1.09 -8.57 -27.01
C ALA A 250 -2.49 -8.13 -27.50
N ALA A 251 -3.55 -8.72 -26.95
CA ALA A 251 -4.94 -8.34 -27.22
C ALA A 251 -5.25 -6.90 -26.77
N TYR A 252 -4.83 -6.52 -25.56
CA TYR A 252 -5.00 -5.16 -25.04
C TYR A 252 -4.33 -4.10 -25.94
N LEU A 253 -3.15 -4.42 -26.47
CA LEU A 253 -2.38 -3.54 -27.37
C LEU A 253 -2.86 -3.57 -28.83
N GLY A 254 -3.74 -4.51 -29.20
CA GLY A 254 -4.15 -4.69 -30.59
C GLY A 254 -3.09 -5.29 -31.51
N ASN A 255 -2.02 -5.89 -30.96
CA ASN A 255 -0.92 -6.42 -31.77
C ASN A 255 -1.23 -7.84 -32.29
N VAL A 256 -1.80 -7.91 -33.49
CA VAL A 256 -2.20 -9.16 -34.15
C VAL A 256 -0.99 -10.08 -34.43
N GLN A 257 0.17 -9.53 -34.79
CA GLN A 257 1.38 -10.33 -35.01
C GLN A 257 1.83 -11.04 -33.72
N ALA A 258 1.79 -10.32 -32.59
CA ALA A 258 2.09 -10.91 -31.29
C ALA A 258 1.04 -11.96 -30.87
N LEU A 259 -0.24 -11.75 -31.21
CA LEU A 259 -1.30 -12.73 -30.97
C LEU A 259 -1.05 -14.02 -31.76
N GLN A 260 -0.76 -13.91 -33.05
CA GLN A 260 -0.44 -15.05 -33.91
C GLN A 260 0.75 -15.83 -33.39
N LEU A 261 1.85 -15.14 -33.08
CA LEU A 261 3.08 -15.76 -32.59
C LEU A 261 2.89 -16.49 -31.25
N LEU A 262 2.04 -15.97 -30.36
CA LEU A 262 1.69 -16.64 -29.10
C LEU A 262 0.78 -17.85 -29.35
N PHE A 263 -0.18 -17.74 -30.27
CA PHE A 263 -1.07 -18.85 -30.65
C PHE A 263 -0.30 -20.02 -31.26
N ASP A 264 0.61 -19.74 -32.19
CA ASP A 264 1.49 -20.74 -32.82
C ASP A 264 2.44 -21.41 -31.81
N ALA A 265 2.66 -20.76 -30.66
CA ALA A 265 3.43 -21.31 -29.54
C ALA A 265 2.55 -22.07 -28.51
N GLY A 266 1.27 -22.30 -28.80
CA GLY A 266 0.35 -23.09 -27.98
C GLY A 266 -0.34 -22.32 -26.85
N PHE A 267 -0.39 -20.98 -26.91
CA PHE A 267 -1.13 -20.20 -25.93
C PHE A 267 -2.64 -20.26 -26.21
N ARG A 268 -3.42 -20.45 -25.15
CA ARG A 268 -4.88 -20.49 -25.20
C ARG A 268 -5.49 -19.09 -25.34
N VAL A 269 -6.23 -18.87 -26.43
CA VAL A 269 -6.97 -17.63 -26.74
C VAL A 269 -8.16 -17.40 -25.82
N ASP A 270 -8.69 -18.45 -25.20
CA ASP A 270 -9.83 -18.42 -24.27
C ASP A 270 -9.39 -18.35 -22.79
N SER A 271 -8.10 -18.14 -22.53
CA SER A 271 -7.56 -18.18 -21.17
C SER A 271 -8.06 -17.04 -20.29
N TYR A 272 -8.33 -17.34 -19.02
CA TYR A 272 -8.75 -16.34 -18.05
C TYR A 272 -7.55 -15.75 -17.30
N ASP A 273 -7.44 -14.42 -17.23
CA ASP A 273 -6.47 -13.73 -16.38
C ASP A 273 -7.10 -12.56 -15.63
N LYS A 274 -6.50 -12.19 -14.50
CA LYS A 274 -6.85 -10.97 -13.76
C LYS A 274 -5.98 -9.82 -14.29
N VAL A 275 -6.54 -9.00 -15.17
CA VAL A 275 -5.81 -7.87 -15.80
C VAL A 275 -5.78 -6.63 -14.90
N SER A 276 -6.89 -6.33 -14.22
CA SER A 276 -6.91 -5.29 -13.16
C SER A 276 -6.20 -5.82 -11.92
N ARG A 277 -4.98 -5.34 -11.69
CA ARG A 277 -4.12 -5.77 -10.59
C ARG A 277 -4.29 -4.83 -9.42
N VAL A 278 -4.85 -5.34 -8.33
CA VAL A 278 -4.69 -4.70 -7.02
C VAL A 278 -3.26 -4.96 -6.56
N ARG A 279 -2.40 -3.94 -6.67
CA ARG A 279 -1.08 -3.96 -6.05
C ARG A 279 -1.24 -3.35 -4.66
N PHE A 280 -0.70 -4.03 -3.65
CA PHE A 280 -0.62 -3.48 -2.31
C PHE A 280 0.82 -3.00 -2.09
N THR A 281 1.04 -1.70 -2.15
CA THR A 281 2.27 -1.06 -1.68
C THR A 281 2.02 -0.29 -0.38
N THR A 282 3.10 0.03 0.33
CA THR A 282 3.06 0.93 1.49
C THR A 282 2.49 2.30 1.12
N GLY A 283 2.74 2.76 -0.12
CA GLY A 283 2.15 3.99 -0.67
C GLY A 283 0.65 3.91 -0.91
N ASP A 284 0.16 2.80 -1.48
CA ASP A 284 -1.28 2.60 -1.71
C ASP A 284 -2.04 2.57 -0.36
N LEU A 285 -1.47 1.86 0.63
CA LEU A 285 -2.02 1.82 1.98
C LEU A 285 -2.01 3.21 2.63
N PHE A 286 -0.91 3.96 2.51
CA PHE A 286 -0.83 5.33 3.00
C PHE A 286 -1.93 6.21 2.39
N TRP A 287 -2.10 6.19 1.07
CA TRP A 287 -3.13 6.98 0.39
C TRP A 287 -4.55 6.60 0.79
N THR A 288 -4.81 5.31 1.05
CA THR A 288 -6.12 4.83 1.52
C THR A 288 -6.57 5.57 2.79
N PHE A 289 -5.64 5.84 3.72
CA PHE A 289 -5.94 6.57 4.95
C PHE A 289 -5.74 8.09 4.82
N ALA A 290 -4.75 8.53 4.03
CA ALA A 290 -4.45 9.94 3.83
C ALA A 290 -5.60 10.68 3.14
N GLN A 291 -6.39 9.99 2.30
CA GLN A 291 -7.59 10.54 1.65
C GLN A 291 -8.64 11.07 2.63
N ILE A 292 -8.63 10.65 3.90
CA ILE A 292 -9.53 11.14 4.94
C ILE A 292 -9.30 12.65 5.20
N PHE A 293 -8.06 13.13 5.05
CA PHE A 293 -7.69 14.51 5.39
C PHE A 293 -6.92 15.25 4.27
N VAL A 294 -6.49 14.57 3.20
CA VAL A 294 -5.82 15.16 2.04
C VAL A 294 -6.40 14.61 0.74
N SER A 295 -6.90 15.51 -0.11
CA SER A 295 -7.27 15.15 -1.48
C SER A 295 -6.02 14.87 -2.32
N LYS A 296 -5.98 13.72 -3.00
CA LYS A 296 -4.93 13.42 -3.97
C LYS A 296 -5.17 14.28 -5.22
N PRO A 297 -4.18 15.04 -5.70
CA PRO A 297 -4.35 15.92 -6.86
C PRO A 297 -4.46 15.15 -8.18
N PHE A 298 -4.01 13.90 -8.22
CA PHE A 298 -4.01 13.06 -9.42
C PHE A 298 -4.53 11.66 -9.08
N THR A 299 -5.70 11.32 -9.63
CA THR A 299 -6.28 9.98 -9.53
C THR A 299 -6.37 9.44 -10.95
N SER A 300 -5.52 8.47 -11.29
CA SER A 300 -5.65 7.78 -12.58
C SER A 300 -6.80 6.78 -12.52
N GLU A 301 -7.55 6.60 -13.61
CA GLU A 301 -8.66 5.63 -13.71
C GLU A 301 -8.25 4.20 -13.32
N ASP A 302 -6.97 3.84 -13.56
CA ASP A 302 -6.33 2.58 -13.15
C ASP A 302 -6.37 2.33 -11.62
N GLU A 303 -6.32 3.40 -10.80
CA GLU A 303 -6.32 3.30 -9.33
C GLU A 303 -7.74 3.15 -8.76
N MET A 304 -8.75 3.77 -9.39
CA MET A 304 -10.17 3.61 -9.02
C MET A 304 -10.70 2.20 -9.33
N ALA A 305 -10.19 1.56 -10.38
CA ALA A 305 -10.55 0.19 -10.75
C ALA A 305 -9.96 -0.88 -9.81
N ALA A 306 -9.08 -0.50 -8.89
CA ALA A 306 -8.38 -1.38 -7.96
C ALA A 306 -9.15 -1.59 -6.63
N SER A 307 -10.48 -1.61 -6.65
CA SER A 307 -11.24 -2.10 -5.50
C SER A 307 -10.72 -3.50 -5.15
N ILE A 308 -10.26 -3.67 -3.91
CA ILE A 308 -9.73 -4.93 -3.36
C ILE A 308 -10.72 -6.08 -3.63
N PHE A 309 -12.01 -5.76 -3.70
CA PHE A 309 -13.12 -6.69 -3.90
C PHE A 309 -13.60 -6.83 -5.36
N ARG A 310 -13.12 -6.02 -6.31
CA ARG A 310 -13.38 -6.25 -7.74
C ARG A 310 -12.40 -7.29 -8.27
N THR A 311 -12.86 -8.54 -8.32
CA THR A 311 -12.08 -9.65 -8.89
C THR A 311 -12.79 -10.28 -10.07
N THR A 312 -12.81 -9.56 -11.19
CA THR A 312 -13.26 -10.13 -12.47
C THR A 312 -12.06 -10.74 -13.18
N LEU A 313 -12.18 -12.00 -13.58
CA LEU A 313 -11.27 -12.62 -14.54
C LEU A 313 -11.78 -12.29 -15.94
N VAL A 314 -10.87 -11.96 -16.84
CA VAL A 314 -11.19 -11.52 -18.20
C VAL A 314 -10.48 -12.41 -19.21
N THR A 315 -11.14 -12.61 -20.36
CA THR A 315 -10.52 -13.24 -21.54
C THR A 315 -9.72 -12.19 -22.33
N PRO A 316 -8.83 -12.60 -23.25
CA PRO A 316 -8.14 -11.67 -24.14
C PRO A 316 -9.12 -10.82 -24.97
N LEU A 317 -10.28 -11.39 -25.33
CA LEU A 317 -11.33 -10.67 -26.06
C LEU A 317 -11.88 -9.49 -25.25
N HIS A 318 -12.17 -9.67 -23.96
CA HIS A 318 -12.57 -8.56 -23.08
C HIS A 318 -11.53 -7.43 -23.07
N CYS A 319 -10.24 -7.77 -23.08
CA CYS A 319 -9.18 -6.76 -23.14
C CYS A 319 -9.22 -5.98 -24.46
N ALA A 320 -9.28 -6.66 -25.60
CA ALA A 320 -9.31 -6.03 -26.92
C ALA A 320 -10.55 -5.15 -27.10
N VAL A 321 -11.72 -5.60 -26.62
CA VAL A 321 -12.96 -4.82 -26.65
C VAL A 321 -12.86 -3.59 -25.74
N SER A 322 -12.32 -3.75 -24.52
CA SER A 322 -12.20 -2.63 -23.57
C SER A 322 -11.30 -1.49 -24.07
N THR A 323 -10.32 -1.80 -24.92
CA THR A 323 -9.40 -0.83 -25.52
C THR A 323 -9.77 -0.42 -26.94
N GLY A 324 -10.88 -0.93 -27.49
CA GLY A 324 -11.35 -0.60 -28.83
C GLY A 324 -10.49 -1.15 -29.98
N GLN A 325 -9.74 -2.24 -29.76
CA GLN A 325 -8.81 -2.80 -30.73
C GLN A 325 -9.51 -3.74 -31.73
N ILE A 326 -10.14 -3.17 -32.75
CA ILE A 326 -10.99 -3.88 -33.72
C ILE A 326 -10.27 -5.06 -34.39
N GLN A 327 -9.03 -4.87 -34.83
CA GLN A 327 -8.27 -5.93 -35.52
C GLN A 327 -8.00 -7.13 -34.61
N ALA A 328 -7.66 -6.89 -33.34
CA ALA A 328 -7.47 -7.97 -32.38
C ALA A 328 -8.79 -8.65 -32.01
N VAL A 329 -9.90 -7.92 -31.96
CA VAL A 329 -11.24 -8.50 -31.75
C VAL A 329 -11.60 -9.44 -32.90
N GLN A 330 -11.45 -9.00 -34.15
CA GLN A 330 -11.71 -9.82 -35.34
C GLN A 330 -10.85 -11.09 -35.33
N TRP A 331 -9.55 -10.93 -35.14
CA TRP A 331 -8.62 -12.06 -35.09
C TRP A 331 -8.99 -13.06 -33.98
N LEU A 332 -9.35 -12.60 -32.78
CA LEU A 332 -9.75 -13.48 -31.67
C LEU A 332 -11.05 -14.24 -31.96
N ILE A 333 -12.03 -13.59 -32.61
CA ILE A 333 -13.30 -14.24 -33.01
C ILE A 333 -13.03 -15.31 -34.08
N GLU A 334 -12.20 -15.01 -35.08
CA GLU A 334 -11.81 -15.95 -36.13
C GLU A 334 -11.12 -17.21 -35.58
N HIS A 335 -10.41 -17.08 -34.46
CA HIS A 335 -9.70 -18.18 -33.80
C HIS A 335 -10.51 -18.87 -32.69
N GLY A 336 -11.84 -18.70 -32.70
CA GLY A 336 -12.76 -19.50 -31.88
C GLY A 336 -12.90 -19.06 -30.43
N VAL A 337 -12.59 -17.80 -30.10
CA VAL A 337 -12.90 -17.27 -28.75
C VAL A 337 -14.41 -17.15 -28.58
N ASN A 338 -14.91 -17.69 -27.46
CA ASN A 338 -16.32 -17.59 -27.10
C ASN A 338 -16.68 -16.13 -26.76
N VAL A 339 -17.74 -15.61 -27.41
CA VAL A 339 -18.16 -14.20 -27.38
C VAL A 339 -19.13 -13.94 -26.24
#